data_AF-A0A3P3VSE6-F1
#
_entry.id   AF-A0A3P3VSE6-F1
#
_cell.length_a   1.000
_cell.length_b   1.000
_cell.length_c   1.000
_cell.angle_alpha   90.00
_cell.angle_beta   90.00
_cell.angle_gamma   90.00
#
_symmetry.space_group_name_H-M   'P 1'
#
loop_
_entity.id
_entity.type
_entity.pdbx_description
1 polymer ?
#
loop_
_entity_poly.entity_id
_entity_poly.type
_entity_poly.pdbx_seq_one_letter_code
_entity_poly.pdbx_strand_id
1 'polypeptide(L)'
;MTEHQVRPAPEHPAADWRRLDVAYNRYGDRIAEGITNALAQHTEIDDTTARCIAHVLGRGRGRQSALAEFGRTGEGGYESLRDEYLDLYTDERASAATKELIDWLGTYLVQRDNHGSGRRFMNAHLPPKLEQLLVRTGVEVGDWYLTVHVPASCDRKVIDELVRTLHELHLDKDPALQAFLSLPDVNAMNGDIMESFHENYVGTYATTEDAVHGLLEIDEWEKDVNEFAADRGLLIDGITPDYEALLDRVREAYDLAEHEGAFYAFYR
;
A
#
# COMPACT_ATOMS: atom_id res chain seq x y z
N MET A 1 -24.58 -12.40 -11.42
CA MET A 1 -23.81 -11.61 -10.44
C MET A 1 -24.12 -12.20 -9.08
N THR A 2 -23.16 -12.94 -8.52
CA THR A 2 -23.28 -13.60 -7.22
C THR A 2 -22.92 -12.59 -6.14
N GLU A 3 -23.90 -12.20 -5.33
CA GLU A 3 -23.71 -11.39 -4.12
C GLU A 3 -22.65 -12.04 -3.22
N HIS A 4 -21.51 -11.38 -3.03
CA HIS A 4 -20.60 -11.71 -1.93
C HIS A 4 -21.19 -11.13 -0.64
N GLN A 5 -22.11 -11.88 -0.02
CA GLN A 5 -22.46 -11.65 1.39
C GLN A 5 -21.19 -11.85 2.23
N VAL A 6 -20.61 -10.74 2.68
CA VAL A 6 -19.52 -10.73 3.65
C VAL A 6 -20.05 -11.30 4.95
N ARG A 7 -19.76 -12.58 5.19
CA ARG A 7 -20.08 -13.26 6.44
C ARG A 7 -19.21 -12.64 7.53
N PRO A 8 -19.78 -12.12 8.64
CA PRO A 8 -18.98 -11.60 9.73
C PRO A 8 -18.05 -12.70 10.25
N ALA A 9 -16.78 -12.35 10.51
CA ALA A 9 -15.84 -13.27 11.14
C ALA A 9 -16.47 -13.77 12.46
N PRO A 10 -16.47 -15.08 12.74
CA PRO A 10 -16.98 -15.59 14.00
C PRO A 10 -16.25 -14.92 15.16
N GLU A 11 -16.96 -14.48 16.19
CA GLU A 11 -16.34 -13.98 17.43
C GLU A 11 -15.45 -15.09 18.00
N HIS A 12 -14.14 -14.96 17.81
CA HIS A 12 -13.19 -15.93 18.30
C HIS A 12 -13.01 -15.72 19.81
N PRO A 13 -13.05 -16.80 20.63
CA PRO A 13 -12.68 -16.69 22.04
C PRO A 13 -11.25 -16.11 22.15
N ALA A 14 -11.00 -15.39 23.25
CA ALA A 14 -9.70 -14.77 23.53
C ALA A 14 -8.53 -15.73 23.25
N ALA A 15 -7.45 -15.21 22.66
CA ALA A 15 -6.32 -16.01 22.19
C ALA A 15 -5.72 -16.89 23.30
N ASP A 16 -5.49 -18.18 22.99
CA ASP A 16 -4.80 -19.13 23.85
C ASP A 16 -3.28 -19.02 23.64
N TRP A 17 -2.68 -18.04 24.30
CA TRP A 17 -1.24 -17.76 24.24
C TRP A 17 -0.38 -18.96 24.66
N ARG A 18 -0.84 -19.74 25.63
CA ARG A 18 -0.10 -20.93 26.08
C ARG A 18 0.03 -21.95 24.95
N ARG A 19 -1.01 -22.17 24.16
CA ARG A 19 -0.95 -23.09 23.01
C ARG A 19 -0.07 -22.56 21.89
N LEU A 20 -0.09 -21.25 21.67
CA LEU A 20 0.80 -20.59 20.71
C LEU A 20 2.25 -20.77 21.13
N ASP A 21 2.61 -20.49 22.39
CA ASP A 21 3.97 -20.62 22.92
C ASP A 21 4.50 -22.05 22.83
N VAL A 22 3.66 -23.05 23.16
CA VAL A 22 4.04 -24.47 23.03
C VAL A 22 4.32 -24.83 21.56
N ALA A 23 3.55 -24.29 20.62
CA ALA A 23 3.78 -24.50 19.20
C ALA A 23 5.04 -23.75 18.72
N TYR A 24 5.23 -22.51 19.16
CA TYR A 24 6.42 -21.72 18.86
C TYR A 24 7.69 -22.45 19.31
N ASN A 25 7.73 -22.95 20.54
CA ASN A 25 8.87 -23.72 21.05
C ASN A 25 9.16 -25.01 20.27
N ARG A 26 8.15 -25.58 19.59
CA ARG A 26 8.29 -26.81 18.80
C ARG A 26 8.70 -26.56 17.36
N TYR A 27 8.24 -25.46 16.76
CA TYR A 27 8.43 -25.14 15.34
C TYR A 27 9.38 -23.97 15.10
N GLY A 28 9.82 -23.29 16.16
CA GLY A 28 10.61 -22.06 16.13
C GLY A 28 11.91 -22.21 15.35
N ASP A 29 12.68 -23.28 15.57
CA ASP A 29 13.94 -23.51 14.86
C ASP A 29 13.75 -23.60 13.34
N ARG A 30 12.71 -24.32 12.89
CA ARG A 30 12.38 -24.45 11.47
C ARG A 30 11.92 -23.12 10.86
N ILE A 31 11.15 -22.34 11.60
CA ILE A 31 10.70 -21.02 11.18
C ILE A 31 11.89 -20.06 11.08
N ALA A 32 12.78 -20.07 12.08
CA ALA A 32 13.98 -19.24 12.12
C ALA A 32 14.94 -19.57 10.96
N GLU A 33 15.09 -20.84 10.60
CA GLU A 33 15.86 -21.27 9.43
C GLU A 33 15.26 -20.70 8.13
N GLY A 34 13.93 -20.80 7.96
CA GLY A 34 13.23 -20.24 6.80
C GLY A 34 13.38 -18.72 6.67
N ILE A 35 13.23 -17.99 7.78
CA ILE A 35 13.44 -16.53 7.83
C ILE A 35 14.90 -16.18 7.51
N THR A 36 15.87 -16.91 8.08
CA THR A 36 17.29 -16.66 7.83
C THR A 36 17.63 -16.86 6.35
N ASN A 37 17.08 -17.89 5.72
CA ASN A 37 17.25 -18.13 4.28
C ASN A 37 16.63 -17.00 3.43
N ALA A 38 15.43 -16.54 3.77
CA ALA A 38 14.77 -15.43 3.09
C ALA A 38 15.59 -14.13 3.17
N LEU A 39 16.10 -13.81 4.36
CA LEU A 39 16.98 -12.65 4.57
C LEU A 39 18.28 -12.75 3.77
N ALA A 40 18.91 -13.93 3.75
CA ALA A 40 20.15 -14.16 3.02
C ALA A 40 19.99 -14.05 1.49
N GLN A 41 18.80 -14.39 0.97
CA GLN A 41 18.50 -14.32 -0.46
C GLN A 41 17.83 -13.02 -0.87
N HIS A 42 17.50 -12.13 0.08
CA HIS A 42 16.72 -10.91 -0.15
C HIS A 42 15.37 -11.22 -0.82
N THR A 43 14.72 -12.30 -0.37
CA THR A 43 13.41 -12.74 -0.84
C THR A 43 12.41 -12.81 0.31
N GLU A 44 11.14 -13.02 -0.04
CA GLU A 44 10.14 -13.44 0.95
C GLU A 44 10.39 -14.86 1.45
N ILE A 45 9.72 -15.21 2.55
CA ILE A 45 9.63 -16.59 3.02
C ILE A 45 8.90 -17.49 2.01
N ASP A 46 9.25 -18.78 2.01
CA ASP A 46 8.59 -19.77 1.16
C ASP A 46 7.23 -20.24 1.75
N ASP A 47 6.43 -20.94 0.93
CA ASP A 47 5.12 -21.49 1.34
C ASP A 47 5.25 -22.40 2.58
N THR A 48 6.34 -23.17 2.67
CA THR A 48 6.57 -24.08 3.79
C THR A 48 6.73 -23.33 5.11
N THR A 49 7.51 -22.25 5.10
CA THR A 49 7.74 -21.38 6.25
C THR A 49 6.48 -20.61 6.59
N ALA A 50 5.78 -20.05 5.60
CA ALA A 50 4.51 -19.34 5.80
C ALA A 50 3.45 -20.23 6.46
N ARG A 51 3.32 -21.48 6.00
CA ARG A 51 2.39 -22.46 6.60
C ARG A 51 2.82 -22.87 8.00
N CYS A 52 4.12 -23.00 8.28
CA CYS A 52 4.60 -23.27 9.64
C CYS A 52 4.28 -22.11 10.59
N ILE A 53 4.47 -20.86 10.15
CA ILE A 53 4.11 -19.68 10.92
C ILE A 53 2.61 -19.65 11.20
N ALA A 54 1.78 -19.79 10.16
CA ALA A 54 0.32 -19.82 10.33
C ALA A 54 -0.16 -20.98 11.21
N HIS A 55 0.51 -22.14 11.16
CA HIS A 55 0.23 -23.25 12.06
C HIS A 55 0.43 -22.85 13.53
N VAL A 56 1.54 -22.17 13.84
CA VAL A 56 1.84 -21.70 15.20
C VAL A 56 0.80 -20.67 15.66
N LEU A 57 0.54 -19.65 14.84
CA LEU A 57 -0.45 -18.60 15.16
C LEU A 57 -1.86 -19.18 15.32
N GLY A 58 -2.27 -20.10 14.45
CA GLY A 58 -3.56 -20.78 14.48
C GLY A 58 -3.77 -21.63 15.74
N ARG A 59 -2.72 -22.03 16.47
CA ARG A 59 -2.88 -22.68 17.78
C ARG A 59 -3.45 -21.75 18.84
N GLY A 60 -3.20 -20.45 18.74
CA GLY A 60 -3.79 -19.44 19.61
C GLY A 60 -5.26 -19.15 19.31
N ARG A 61 -5.71 -19.31 18.06
CA ARG A 61 -7.09 -19.01 17.61
C ARG A 61 -8.01 -20.23 17.60
N GLY A 62 -7.43 -21.43 17.61
CA GLY A 62 -8.17 -22.68 17.66
C GLY A 62 -8.24 -23.40 16.31
N ARG A 63 -8.76 -24.62 16.33
CA ARG A 63 -8.60 -25.59 15.24
C ARG A 63 -9.41 -25.28 13.97
N GLN A 64 -10.43 -24.43 14.10
CA GLN A 64 -11.33 -23.99 13.03
C GLN A 64 -10.96 -22.60 12.50
N SER A 65 -9.86 -22.02 12.99
CA SER A 65 -9.39 -20.72 12.52
C SER A 65 -8.83 -20.82 11.09
N ALA A 66 -8.95 -19.75 10.32
CA ALA A 66 -8.36 -19.60 8.98
C ALA A 66 -6.85 -19.82 9.03
N LEU A 67 -6.16 -19.32 10.05
CA LEU A 67 -4.73 -19.56 10.29
C LEU A 67 -4.42 -21.05 10.48
N ALA A 68 -5.24 -21.78 11.24
CA ALA A 68 -5.06 -23.22 11.44
C ALA A 68 -5.42 -24.03 10.19
N GLU A 69 -6.32 -23.53 9.33
CA GLU A 69 -6.61 -24.11 8.03
C GLU A 69 -5.46 -23.90 7.05
N PHE A 70 -5.04 -22.66 6.84
CA PHE A 70 -3.91 -22.32 5.97
C PHE A 70 -2.62 -23.05 6.41
N GLY A 71 -2.33 -23.12 7.71
CA GLY A 71 -1.19 -23.90 8.20
C GLY A 71 -1.26 -25.40 7.88
N ARG A 72 -2.46 -25.96 7.66
CA ARG A 72 -2.65 -27.37 7.26
C ARG A 72 -2.65 -27.55 5.75
N THR A 73 -3.39 -26.73 5.01
CA THR A 73 -3.68 -26.94 3.59
C THR A 73 -2.86 -26.05 2.66
N GLY A 74 -2.45 -24.86 3.12
CA GLY A 74 -1.95 -23.79 2.27
C GLY A 74 -3.08 -23.00 1.57
N GLU A 75 -4.34 -23.29 1.89
CA GLU A 75 -5.51 -22.63 1.31
C GLU A 75 -6.09 -21.60 2.30
N GLY A 76 -6.59 -20.48 1.77
CA GLY A 76 -7.16 -19.37 2.55
C GLY A 76 -6.86 -18.03 1.89
N GLY A 77 -7.80 -17.09 1.95
CA GLY A 77 -7.64 -15.76 1.36
C GLY A 77 -7.01 -14.77 2.33
N TYR A 78 -6.26 -13.80 1.81
CA TYR A 78 -5.60 -12.73 2.57
C TYR A 78 -6.49 -12.11 3.65
N GLU A 79 -7.70 -11.67 3.32
CA GLU A 79 -8.61 -10.99 4.26
C GLU A 79 -8.96 -11.85 5.48
N SER A 80 -9.34 -13.11 5.25
CA SER A 80 -9.70 -14.04 6.35
C SER A 80 -8.54 -14.33 7.30
N LEU A 81 -7.32 -14.39 6.77
CA LEU A 81 -6.11 -14.61 7.55
C LEU A 81 -5.69 -13.32 8.28
N ARG A 82 -5.84 -12.17 7.60
CA ARG A 82 -5.53 -10.83 8.13
C ARG A 82 -6.30 -10.52 9.39
N ASP A 83 -7.61 -10.69 9.37
CA ASP A 83 -8.43 -10.43 10.55
C ASP A 83 -7.96 -11.27 11.75
N GLU A 84 -7.60 -12.54 11.52
CA GLU A 84 -7.15 -13.40 12.61
C GLU A 84 -5.75 -13.09 13.14
N TYR A 85 -4.79 -12.77 12.26
CA TYR A 85 -3.44 -12.46 12.73
C TYR A 85 -3.34 -11.04 13.29
N LEU A 86 -4.15 -10.08 12.83
CA LEU A 86 -4.14 -8.71 13.36
C LEU A 86 -4.76 -8.62 14.75
N ASP A 87 -5.76 -9.44 15.03
CA ASP A 87 -6.25 -9.62 16.40
C ASP A 87 -5.14 -10.10 17.35
N LEU A 88 -4.23 -10.97 16.87
CA LEU A 88 -3.06 -11.38 17.65
C LEU A 88 -1.99 -10.28 17.70
N TYR A 89 -1.83 -9.50 16.63
CA TYR A 89 -0.80 -8.46 16.49
C TYR A 89 -1.04 -7.27 17.44
N THR A 90 -2.31 -6.92 17.64
CA THR A 90 -2.76 -5.78 18.45
C THR A 90 -2.98 -6.11 19.93
N ASP A 91 -3.07 -7.40 20.31
CA ASP A 91 -3.18 -7.82 21.71
C ASP A 91 -1.91 -7.43 22.51
N GLU A 92 -2.10 -6.84 23.69
CA GLU A 92 -1.01 -6.39 24.58
C GLU A 92 -0.08 -7.54 25.03
N ARG A 93 -0.57 -8.78 25.00
CA ARG A 93 0.19 -9.98 25.39
C ARG A 93 1.07 -10.50 24.25
N ALA A 94 0.95 -9.96 23.05
CA ALA A 94 1.72 -10.38 21.89
C ALA A 94 3.23 -10.09 22.10
N SER A 95 4.02 -11.16 22.10
CA SER A 95 5.48 -11.03 22.18
C SER A 95 6.07 -10.42 20.91
N ALA A 96 7.27 -9.84 21.01
CA ALA A 96 8.00 -9.33 19.85
C ALA A 96 8.23 -10.41 18.78
N ALA A 97 8.53 -11.65 19.20
CA ALA A 97 8.68 -12.78 18.30
C ALA A 97 7.36 -13.12 17.58
N THR A 98 6.23 -13.08 18.28
CA THR A 98 4.91 -13.29 17.65
C THR A 98 4.62 -12.21 16.62
N LYS A 99 4.91 -10.95 16.93
CA LYS A 99 4.73 -9.82 15.98
C LYS A 99 5.61 -9.97 14.75
N GLU A 100 6.87 -10.39 14.93
CA GLU A 100 7.77 -10.70 13.83
C GLU A 100 7.24 -11.84 12.95
N LEU A 101 6.71 -12.91 13.53
CA LEU A 101 6.08 -13.98 12.76
C LEU A 101 4.89 -13.46 11.93
N ILE A 102 4.08 -12.59 12.51
CA ILE A 102 2.94 -11.96 11.84
C ILE A 102 3.42 -11.03 10.72
N ASP A 103 4.49 -10.27 10.93
CA ASP A 103 5.11 -9.44 9.90
C ASP A 103 5.50 -10.26 8.67
N TRP A 104 6.22 -11.37 8.87
CA TRP A 104 6.61 -12.26 7.78
C TRP A 104 5.43 -12.93 7.09
N LEU A 105 4.44 -13.42 7.85
CA LEU A 105 3.26 -14.06 7.25
C LEU A 105 2.41 -13.05 6.46
N GLY A 106 2.16 -11.87 7.02
CA GLY A 106 1.35 -10.86 6.39
C GLY A 106 1.97 -10.37 5.08
N THR A 107 3.29 -10.08 5.07
CA THR A 107 4.00 -9.70 3.84
C THR A 107 3.95 -10.79 2.77
N TYR A 108 4.17 -12.06 3.16
CA TYR A 108 4.03 -13.18 2.25
C TYR A 108 2.63 -13.24 1.60
N LEU A 109 1.57 -13.10 2.39
CA LEU A 109 0.19 -13.18 1.90
C LEU A 109 -0.15 -12.00 0.98
N VAL A 110 0.30 -10.79 1.31
CA VAL A 110 0.13 -9.60 0.46
C VAL A 110 0.76 -9.81 -0.91
N GLN A 111 1.96 -10.41 -0.97
CA GLN A 111 2.61 -10.69 -2.23
C GLN A 111 1.94 -11.83 -3.00
N ARG A 112 1.60 -12.93 -2.32
CA ARG A 112 0.97 -14.11 -2.94
C ARG A 112 -0.35 -13.76 -3.60
N ASP A 113 -1.16 -12.92 -2.94
CA ASP A 113 -2.51 -12.56 -3.40
C ASP A 113 -2.53 -11.23 -4.17
N ASN A 114 -1.35 -10.65 -4.46
CA ASN A 114 -1.17 -9.41 -5.21
C ASN A 114 -1.93 -8.21 -4.59
N HIS A 115 -1.97 -8.08 -3.27
CA HIS A 115 -2.62 -6.94 -2.59
C HIS A 115 -1.71 -5.72 -2.42
N GLY A 116 -0.41 -5.85 -2.65
CA GLY A 116 0.52 -4.72 -2.49
C GLY A 116 0.25 -3.56 -3.45
N SER A 117 0.64 -2.34 -3.07
CA SER A 117 0.51 -1.13 -3.91
C SER A 117 1.48 -1.08 -5.09
N GLY A 118 2.44 -2.02 -5.17
CA GLY A 118 3.44 -2.10 -6.24
C GLY A 118 4.73 -1.32 -5.97
N ARG A 119 4.73 -0.31 -5.10
CA ARG A 119 5.94 0.31 -4.53
C ARG A 119 6.24 -0.38 -3.19
N ARG A 120 7.27 -1.23 -3.13
CA ARG A 120 7.77 -1.77 -1.86
C ARG A 120 8.45 -0.63 -1.10
N PHE A 121 7.82 -0.15 -0.02
CA PHE A 121 8.47 0.76 0.95
C PHE A 121 9.50 0.08 1.84
N MET A 122 9.76 -1.19 1.59
CA MET A 122 10.61 -2.02 2.42
C MET A 122 12.01 -2.05 1.81
N ASN A 123 13.01 -1.63 2.59
CA ASN A 123 14.39 -1.95 2.27
C ASN A 123 14.50 -3.48 2.15
N ALA A 124 14.90 -4.00 0.99
CA ALA A 124 14.96 -5.45 0.70
C ALA A 124 15.88 -6.26 1.64
N HIS A 125 16.57 -5.58 2.55
CA HIS A 125 17.53 -6.15 3.51
C HIS A 125 17.04 -6.11 4.96
N LEU A 126 15.91 -5.45 5.25
CA LEU A 126 15.34 -5.37 6.60
C LEU A 126 14.23 -6.40 6.79
N PRO A 127 14.06 -6.95 8.01
CA PRO A 127 12.89 -7.75 8.34
C PRO A 127 11.61 -6.97 8.04
N PRO A 128 10.56 -7.65 7.57
CA PRO A 128 9.35 -6.97 7.20
C PRO A 128 8.63 -6.34 8.40
N LYS A 129 7.86 -5.29 8.11
CA LYS A 129 6.98 -4.58 9.04
C LYS A 129 5.66 -4.28 8.34
N LEU A 130 4.55 -4.81 8.87
CA LEU A 130 3.23 -4.59 8.26
C LEU A 130 2.81 -3.11 8.26
N GLU A 131 3.27 -2.34 9.23
CA GLU A 131 3.00 -0.90 9.32
C GLU A 131 3.63 -0.09 8.16
N GLN A 132 4.65 -0.66 7.51
CA GLN A 132 5.35 -0.05 6.37
C GLN A 132 4.88 -0.61 5.03
N LEU A 133 4.05 -1.65 5.02
CA LEU A 133 3.58 -2.30 3.81
C LEU A 133 2.19 -1.78 3.44
N LEU A 134 2.11 -0.98 2.39
CA LEU A 134 0.81 -0.50 1.89
C LEU A 134 0.10 -1.56 1.05
N VAL A 135 -1.18 -1.75 1.35
CA VAL A 135 -2.09 -2.68 0.66
C VAL A 135 -3.25 -1.95 0.03
N ARG A 136 -3.59 -2.35 -1.20
CA ARG A 136 -4.77 -1.89 -1.93
C ARG A 136 -6.01 -2.36 -1.19
N THR A 137 -6.83 -1.39 -0.78
CA THR A 137 -8.07 -1.60 -0.05
C THR A 137 -9.19 -0.87 -0.79
N GLY A 138 -10.20 -1.62 -1.21
CA GLY A 138 -11.43 -1.06 -1.75
C GLY A 138 -12.26 -0.47 -0.64
N VAL A 139 -12.66 0.80 -0.77
CA VAL A 139 -13.51 1.50 0.18
C VAL A 139 -14.75 2.04 -0.53
N GLU A 140 -15.90 1.87 0.11
CA GLU A 140 -17.17 2.43 -0.34
C GLU A 140 -17.48 3.68 0.49
N VAL A 141 -17.53 4.83 -0.16
CA VAL A 141 -17.84 6.12 0.46
C VAL A 141 -19.10 6.68 -0.21
N GLY A 142 -20.25 6.52 0.46
CA GLY A 142 -21.55 6.82 -0.15
C GLY A 142 -21.85 5.85 -1.30
N ASP A 143 -22.13 6.40 -2.49
CA ASP A 143 -22.36 5.62 -3.71
C ASP A 143 -21.08 5.38 -4.54
N TRP A 144 -19.92 5.78 -4.01
CA TRP A 144 -18.64 5.75 -4.72
C TRP A 144 -17.72 4.65 -4.21
N TYR A 145 -17.00 4.00 -5.13
CA TYR A 145 -15.98 3.00 -4.83
C TYR A 145 -14.61 3.52 -5.25
N LEU A 146 -13.67 3.56 -4.31
CA LEU A 146 -12.29 3.98 -4.52
C LEU A 146 -11.34 2.88 -4.03
N THR A 147 -10.20 2.73 -4.70
CA THR A 147 -9.07 1.96 -4.15
C THR A 147 -8.12 2.93 -3.46
N VAL A 148 -7.93 2.74 -2.16
CA VAL A 148 -6.95 3.47 -1.35
C VAL A 148 -5.84 2.53 -0.89
N HIS A 149 -4.76 3.10 -0.39
CA HIS A 149 -3.64 2.36 0.16
C HIS A 149 -3.54 2.58 1.66
N VAL A 150 -3.59 1.49 2.43
CA VAL A 150 -3.49 1.51 3.90
C VAL A 150 -2.40 0.54 4.35
N PRO A 151 -1.80 0.73 5.54
CA PRO A 151 -0.86 -0.24 6.08
C PRO A 151 -1.51 -1.63 6.24
N ALA A 152 -0.74 -2.67 5.96
CA ALA A 152 -1.18 -4.07 6.12
C ALA A 152 -1.53 -4.39 7.58
N SER A 153 -1.02 -3.59 8.53
CA SER A 153 -1.33 -3.66 9.96
C SER A 153 -2.72 -3.14 10.35
N CYS A 154 -3.43 -2.44 9.45
CA CYS A 154 -4.77 -1.94 9.74
C CYS A 154 -5.78 -3.09 9.74
N ASP A 155 -6.62 -3.20 10.76
CA ASP A 155 -7.71 -4.16 10.79
C ASP A 155 -8.98 -3.58 10.14
N ARG A 156 -10.04 -4.38 10.08
CA ARG A 156 -11.33 -3.95 9.55
C ARG A 156 -11.95 -2.77 10.30
N LYS A 157 -11.79 -2.69 11.63
CA LYS A 157 -12.38 -1.60 12.43
C LYS A 157 -11.71 -0.27 12.10
N VAL A 158 -10.40 -0.29 11.95
CA VAL A 158 -9.61 0.88 11.53
C VAL A 158 -10.00 1.31 10.11
N ILE A 159 -10.25 0.36 9.20
CA ILE A 159 -10.75 0.66 7.85
C ILE A 159 -12.17 1.27 7.90
N ASP A 160 -13.06 0.75 8.74
CA ASP A 160 -14.42 1.29 8.91
C ASP A 160 -14.37 2.74 9.46
N GLU A 161 -13.43 3.04 10.36
CA GLU A 161 -13.17 4.41 10.83
C GLU A 161 -12.66 5.33 9.72
N LEU A 162 -11.74 4.85 8.88
CA LEU A 162 -11.27 5.58 7.70
C LEU A 162 -12.42 5.92 6.77
N VAL A 163 -13.30 4.96 6.46
CA VAL A 163 -14.47 5.19 5.60
C VAL A 163 -15.35 6.32 6.16
N ARG A 164 -15.54 6.36 7.48
CA ARG A 164 -16.30 7.44 8.12
C ARG A 164 -15.59 8.80 7.97
N THR A 165 -14.28 8.85 8.17
CA THR A 165 -13.47 10.07 7.95
C THR A 165 -13.56 10.55 6.51
N LEU A 166 -13.42 9.66 5.52
CA LEU A 166 -13.53 10.01 4.09
C LEU A 166 -14.92 10.53 3.72
N HIS A 167 -15.97 9.99 4.34
CA HIS A 167 -17.32 10.52 4.20
C HIS A 167 -17.44 11.93 4.80
N GLU A 168 -16.86 12.19 5.98
CA GLU A 168 -16.88 13.52 6.61
C GLU A 168 -16.11 14.56 5.78
N LEU A 169 -15.06 14.15 5.09
CA LEU A 169 -14.29 14.98 4.15
C LEU A 169 -15.00 15.23 2.82
N HIS A 170 -16.19 14.66 2.59
CA HIS A 170 -16.92 14.77 1.33
C HIS A 170 -16.08 14.36 0.12
N LEU A 171 -15.33 13.26 0.27
CA LEU A 171 -14.44 12.75 -0.78
C LEU A 171 -15.15 12.59 -2.12
N ASP A 172 -16.45 12.26 -2.13
CA ASP A 172 -17.30 12.11 -3.31
C ASP A 172 -17.39 13.37 -4.19
N LYS A 173 -17.01 14.53 -3.66
CA LYS A 173 -17.10 15.83 -4.34
C LYS A 173 -15.74 16.46 -4.62
N ASP A 174 -14.65 15.78 -4.27
CA ASP A 174 -13.28 16.29 -4.45
C ASP A 174 -12.46 15.35 -5.36
N PRO A 175 -12.50 15.58 -6.68
CA PRO A 175 -11.72 14.81 -7.64
C PRO A 175 -10.21 14.85 -7.41
N ALA A 176 -9.67 15.95 -6.88
CA ALA A 176 -8.24 16.07 -6.61
C ALA A 176 -7.83 15.20 -5.43
N LEU A 177 -8.63 15.19 -4.37
CA LEU A 177 -8.40 14.32 -3.22
C LEU A 177 -8.58 12.83 -3.58
N GLN A 178 -9.55 12.51 -4.43
CA GLN A 178 -9.72 11.15 -4.97
C GLN A 178 -8.47 10.70 -5.75
N ALA A 179 -7.95 11.56 -6.64
CA ALA A 179 -6.74 11.29 -7.40
C ALA A 179 -5.53 11.09 -6.47
N PHE A 180 -5.37 11.95 -5.45
CA PHE A 180 -4.30 11.85 -4.45
C PHE A 180 -4.32 10.51 -3.70
N LEU A 181 -5.47 10.11 -3.16
CA LEU A 181 -5.60 8.87 -2.38
C LEU A 181 -5.44 7.59 -3.23
N SER A 182 -5.59 7.71 -4.55
CA SER A 182 -5.37 6.60 -5.49
C SER A 182 -3.88 6.32 -5.76
N LEU A 183 -2.99 7.23 -5.39
CA LEU A 183 -1.55 7.08 -5.61
C LEU A 183 -1.00 5.90 -4.78
N PRO A 184 -0.10 5.07 -5.36
CA PRO A 184 0.38 3.81 -4.75
C PRO A 184 1.25 4.00 -3.49
N ASP A 185 1.73 5.21 -3.27
CA ASP A 185 2.58 5.62 -2.16
C ASP A 185 1.87 6.48 -1.12
N VAL A 186 0.65 6.93 -1.40
CA VAL A 186 -0.14 7.70 -0.44
C VAL A 186 -0.77 6.77 0.57
N ASN A 187 -0.34 6.91 1.83
CA ASN A 187 -0.94 6.21 2.95
C ASN A 187 -2.20 6.94 3.42
N ALA A 188 -3.39 6.39 3.13
CA ALA A 188 -4.67 6.97 3.53
C ALA A 188 -4.93 6.97 5.05
N MET A 189 -4.08 6.30 5.83
CA MET A 189 -4.12 6.27 7.30
C MET A 189 -3.08 7.20 7.96
N ASN A 190 -2.27 7.91 7.17
CA ASN A 190 -1.21 8.73 7.72
C ASN A 190 -1.74 10.09 8.18
N GLY A 191 -1.72 10.32 9.49
CA GLY A 191 -1.92 11.65 10.09
C GLY A 191 -3.19 12.37 9.61
N ASP A 192 -3.04 13.65 9.29
CA ASP A 192 -4.08 14.47 8.68
C ASP A 192 -4.01 14.34 7.15
N ILE A 193 -5.02 13.67 6.58
CA ILE A 193 -5.15 13.43 5.13
C ILE A 193 -5.21 14.76 4.38
N MET A 194 -5.89 15.78 4.93
CA MET A 194 -6.07 17.06 4.26
C MET A 194 -4.79 17.89 4.31
N GLU A 195 -4.06 17.86 5.42
CA GLU A 195 -2.73 18.46 5.50
C GLU A 195 -1.79 17.84 4.47
N SER A 196 -1.70 16.50 4.45
CA SER A 196 -0.88 15.76 3.49
C SER A 196 -1.28 16.07 2.03
N PHE A 197 -2.58 16.15 1.74
CA PHE A 197 -3.07 16.52 0.42
C PHE A 197 -2.62 17.94 0.04
N HIS A 198 -2.84 18.93 0.91
CA HIS A 198 -2.49 20.32 0.61
C HIS A 198 -0.99 20.57 0.49
N GLU A 199 -0.17 19.84 1.26
CA GLU A 199 1.30 19.94 1.16
C GLU A 199 1.84 19.38 -0.16
N ASN A 200 1.20 18.35 -0.70
CA ASN A 200 1.65 17.68 -1.90
C ASN A 200 0.96 18.19 -3.18
N TYR A 201 -0.25 18.74 -3.09
CA TYR A 201 -1.00 19.21 -4.27
C TYR A 201 -0.32 20.41 -4.94
N VAL A 202 -0.06 20.28 -6.23
CA VAL A 202 0.58 21.32 -7.05
C VAL A 202 -0.43 22.03 -7.93
N GLY A 203 -1.27 21.28 -8.64
CA GLY A 203 -2.23 21.85 -9.56
C GLY A 203 -3.03 20.82 -10.36
N THR A 204 -3.95 21.34 -11.17
CA THR A 204 -4.82 20.56 -12.06
C THR A 204 -4.69 21.07 -13.49
N TYR A 205 -4.59 20.13 -14.43
CA TYR A 205 -4.32 20.38 -15.84
C TYR A 205 -5.31 19.59 -16.70
N ALA A 206 -5.70 20.15 -17.85
CA ALA A 206 -6.64 19.47 -18.74
C ALA A 206 -5.95 18.37 -19.56
N THR A 207 -4.68 18.57 -19.93
CA THR A 207 -3.88 17.60 -20.69
C THR A 207 -2.49 17.42 -20.09
N THR A 208 -1.77 16.40 -20.56
CA THR A 208 -0.37 16.19 -20.22
C THR A 208 0.53 17.32 -20.69
N GLU A 209 0.23 17.94 -21.84
CA GLU A 209 0.96 19.09 -22.37
C GLU A 209 0.78 20.31 -21.46
N ASP A 210 -0.45 20.58 -20.99
CA ASP A 210 -0.72 21.66 -20.04
C ASP A 210 0.04 21.44 -18.72
N ALA A 211 0.13 20.20 -18.24
CA ALA A 211 0.92 19.85 -17.06
C ALA A 211 2.42 20.11 -17.29
N VAL A 212 2.93 19.73 -18.45
CA VAL A 212 4.33 19.96 -18.84
C VAL A 212 4.66 21.46 -18.89
N HIS A 213 3.80 22.29 -19.48
CA HIS A 213 3.94 23.75 -19.49
C HIS A 213 3.78 24.39 -18.12
N GLY A 214 2.89 23.85 -17.27
CA GLY A 214 2.63 24.41 -15.95
C GLY A 214 3.64 24.03 -14.87
N LEU A 215 4.31 22.88 -15.02
CA LEU A 215 5.26 22.34 -14.04
C LEU A 215 6.73 22.57 -14.43
N LEU A 216 7.00 22.84 -15.70
CA LEU A 216 8.33 23.19 -16.20
C LEU A 216 8.32 24.61 -16.74
N GLU A 217 9.44 25.31 -16.61
CA GLU A 217 9.62 26.68 -17.11
C GLU A 217 9.92 26.70 -18.62
N ILE A 218 9.10 26.01 -19.43
CA ILE A 218 9.33 25.83 -20.87
C ILE A 218 9.41 27.16 -21.60
N ASP A 219 8.55 28.11 -21.24
CA ASP A 219 8.56 29.47 -21.79
C ASP A 219 9.91 30.18 -21.56
N GLU A 220 10.56 29.94 -20.40
CA GLU A 220 11.88 30.49 -20.12
C GLU A 220 12.96 29.80 -20.94
N TRP A 221 12.90 28.47 -21.10
CA TRP A 221 13.85 27.73 -21.93
C TRP A 221 13.75 28.10 -23.41
N GLU A 222 12.53 28.29 -23.93
CA GLU A 222 12.31 28.77 -25.29
C GLU A 222 12.89 30.18 -25.49
N LYS A 223 12.71 31.05 -24.50
CA LYS A 223 13.30 32.39 -24.50
C LYS A 223 14.83 32.32 -24.52
N ASP A 224 15.44 31.49 -23.68
CA ASP A 224 16.90 31.32 -23.61
C ASP A 224 17.49 30.83 -24.94
N VAL A 225 16.82 29.87 -25.60
CA VAL A 225 17.24 29.36 -26.92
C VAL A 225 17.17 30.46 -27.98
N ASN A 226 16.10 31.25 -27.98
CA ASN A 226 15.93 32.36 -28.92
C ASN A 226 16.97 33.47 -28.71
N GLU A 227 17.25 33.83 -27.46
CA GLU A 227 18.30 34.81 -27.11
C GLU A 227 19.68 34.31 -27.56
N PHE A 228 20.02 33.05 -27.27
CA PHE A 228 21.28 32.43 -27.69
C PHE A 228 21.47 32.40 -29.22
N ALA A 229 20.38 32.20 -29.98
CA ALA A 229 20.39 32.21 -31.43
C ALA A 229 20.58 33.64 -31.98
N ALA A 230 19.85 34.60 -31.43
CA ALA A 230 19.92 36.01 -31.82
C ALA A 230 21.33 36.58 -31.61
N ASP A 231 21.99 36.26 -30.49
CA ASP A 231 23.35 36.68 -30.17
C ASP A 231 24.41 36.21 -31.20
N ARG A 232 24.10 35.15 -31.96
CA ARG A 232 24.96 34.63 -33.03
C ARG A 232 24.47 34.96 -34.43
N GLY A 233 23.43 35.78 -34.56
CA GLY A 233 22.83 36.14 -35.84
C GLY A 233 22.11 34.96 -36.53
N LEU A 234 21.66 33.97 -35.75
CA LEU A 234 20.85 32.86 -36.24
C LEU A 234 19.36 33.17 -36.03
N LEU A 235 18.53 32.74 -36.97
CA LEU A 235 17.06 32.80 -36.86
C LEU A 235 16.55 31.37 -36.66
N ILE A 236 15.81 31.13 -35.58
CA ILE A 236 15.10 29.88 -35.33
C ILE A 236 13.61 30.15 -35.53
N ASP A 237 13.03 29.57 -36.59
CA ASP A 237 11.60 29.67 -36.90
C ASP A 237 10.85 28.57 -36.14
N GLY A 238 10.74 28.76 -34.83
CA GLY A 238 9.99 27.89 -33.93
C GLY A 238 10.82 26.78 -33.27
N ILE A 239 10.41 26.47 -32.04
CA ILE A 239 10.90 25.34 -31.26
C ILE A 239 9.74 24.36 -31.17
N THR A 240 9.99 23.07 -31.42
CA THR A 240 9.00 22.02 -31.20
C THR A 240 9.47 21.19 -30.00
N PRO A 241 8.87 21.38 -28.82
CA PRO A 241 9.20 20.59 -27.64
C PRO A 241 8.94 19.10 -27.87
N ASP A 242 9.85 18.27 -27.39
CA ASP A 242 9.62 16.82 -27.28
C ASP A 242 8.81 16.56 -26.01
N TYR A 243 7.48 16.60 -26.13
CA TYR A 243 6.58 16.45 -24.99
C TYR A 243 6.67 15.08 -24.31
N GLU A 244 7.08 14.03 -25.02
CA GLU A 244 7.26 12.70 -24.42
C GLU A 244 8.45 12.72 -23.46
N ALA A 245 9.59 13.25 -23.91
CA ALA A 245 10.79 13.39 -23.07
C ALA A 245 10.58 14.36 -21.89
N LEU A 246 9.83 15.45 -22.11
CA LEU A 246 9.52 16.41 -21.06
C LEU A 246 8.55 15.84 -20.03
N LEU A 247 7.55 15.06 -20.45
CA LEU A 247 6.62 14.38 -19.55
C LEU A 247 7.33 13.35 -18.67
N ASP A 248 8.29 12.61 -19.21
CA ASP A 248 9.13 11.70 -18.42
C ASP A 248 9.90 12.45 -17.33
N ARG A 249 10.44 13.63 -17.66
CA ARG A 249 11.10 14.50 -16.68
C ARG A 249 10.14 15.04 -15.62
N VAL A 250 8.90 15.39 -15.99
CA VAL A 250 7.87 15.75 -15.01
C VAL A 250 7.60 14.59 -14.06
N ARG A 251 7.46 13.37 -14.58
CA ARG A 251 7.22 12.15 -13.79
C ARG A 251 8.38 11.73 -12.87
N GLU A 252 9.58 12.27 -13.08
CA GLU A 252 10.69 12.09 -12.16
C GLU A 252 10.48 12.89 -10.85
N ALA A 253 9.94 14.10 -10.96
CA ALA A 253 9.76 15.04 -9.85
C ALA A 253 8.35 15.05 -9.24
N TYR A 254 7.34 14.68 -10.01
CA TYR A 254 5.94 14.77 -9.64
C TYR A 254 5.21 13.45 -9.94
N ASP A 255 4.25 13.09 -9.09
CA ASP A 255 3.27 12.07 -9.44
C ASP A 255 2.08 12.74 -10.16
N LEU A 256 1.78 12.25 -11.38
CA LEU A 256 0.66 12.70 -12.21
C LEU A 256 -0.45 11.65 -12.19
N ALA A 257 -1.60 11.99 -11.61
CA ALA A 257 -2.78 11.14 -11.56
C ALA A 257 -3.85 11.65 -12.53
N GLU A 258 -4.30 10.80 -13.44
CA GLU A 258 -5.46 11.08 -14.30
C GLU A 258 -6.74 10.69 -13.56
N HIS A 259 -7.68 11.63 -13.44
CA HIS A 259 -8.98 11.38 -12.81
C HIS A 259 -10.07 12.26 -13.43
N GLU A 260 -11.21 11.67 -13.75
CA GLU A 260 -12.35 12.34 -14.43
C GLU A 260 -11.97 13.16 -15.68
N GLY A 261 -10.93 12.74 -16.42
CA GLY A 261 -10.47 13.40 -17.64
C GLY A 261 -9.61 14.65 -17.41
N ALA A 262 -9.12 14.87 -16.18
CA ALA A 262 -8.12 15.87 -15.83
C ALA A 262 -6.88 15.21 -15.21
N PHE A 263 -5.75 15.91 -15.26
CA PHE A 263 -4.50 15.50 -14.64
C PHE A 263 -4.25 16.32 -13.36
N TYR A 264 -3.99 15.62 -12.26
CA TYR A 264 -3.67 16.21 -10.96
C TYR A 264 -2.20 15.94 -10.68
N ALA A 265 -1.45 16.99 -10.36
CA ALA A 265 -0.03 16.90 -10.06
C ALA A 265 0.23 17.00 -8.56
N PHE A 266 1.09 16.12 -8.08
CA PHE A 266 1.50 16.04 -6.69
C PHE A 266 3.02 15.99 -6.57
N TYR A 267 3.58 16.61 -5.54
CA TYR A 267 4.96 16.36 -5.13
C TYR A 267 5.12 14.88 -4.71
N ARG A 268 6.34 14.39 -4.91
CA ARG A 268 6.75 13.01 -4.63
C ARG A 268 7.61 12.91 -3.38
#